data_AF-M2SG75-F1
#
_entry.id   AF-M2SG75-F1
#
_cell.length_a   1.000
_cell.length_b   1.000
_cell.length_c   1.000
_cell.angle_alpha   90.00
_cell.angle_beta   90.00
_cell.angle_gamma   90.00
#
_symmetry.space_group_name_H-M   'P 1'
#
loop_
_entity.id
_entity.type
_entity.pdbx_description
1 polymer ?
#
loop_
_entity_poly.entity_id
_entity_poly.type
_entity_poly.pdbx_seq_one_letter_code
_entity_poly.pdbx_strand_id
1 'polypeptide(L)'
;MMSPKPILERVAESTAEVALRTADTQGIGQLVDGALAPVFLIAGIGALLNVLTSRLARVVSRARDLEKQFASLNDDARQRALAELPLLDKRIALTHSAIYCCVASALAIALVVALLFVGAFVEIPLLGTLIAALFVLAMLLIVVGLVYFLRETRISIRSLRVRRELMEDSRSPALSAAAGPRLREAGARTLGPDTGASDRA
;
A
#
# COMPACT_ATOMS: atom_id res chain seq x y z
N MET A 1 -28.89 -58.54 36.98
CA MET A 1 -28.52 -59.57 35.99
C MET A 1 -28.35 -58.87 34.64
N MET A 2 -27.10 -58.57 34.26
CA MET A 2 -26.78 -57.94 32.98
C MET A 2 -26.41 -59.08 32.03
N SER A 3 -27.34 -59.51 31.18
CA SER A 3 -27.06 -60.53 30.17
C SER A 3 -26.07 -59.92 29.17
N PRO A 4 -24.91 -60.55 28.91
CA PRO A 4 -23.91 -59.98 28.03
C PRO A 4 -24.49 -59.85 26.61
N LYS A 5 -24.48 -58.62 26.07
CA LYS A 5 -24.87 -58.36 24.68
C LYS A 5 -24.11 -59.29 23.73
N PRO A 6 -24.78 -59.97 22.78
CA PRO A 6 -24.14 -60.86 21.82
C PRO A 6 -23.06 -60.13 21.02
N ILE A 7 -21.99 -60.83 20.66
CA ILE A 7 -20.82 -60.29 19.96
C ILE A 7 -21.22 -59.52 18.68
N LEU A 8 -22.24 -60.00 17.97
CA LEU A 8 -22.76 -59.37 16.76
C LEU A 8 -23.32 -57.96 17.01
N GLU A 9 -23.95 -57.71 18.15
CA GLU A 9 -24.50 -56.41 18.52
C GLU A 9 -23.39 -55.41 18.86
N ARG A 10 -22.32 -55.87 19.54
CA ARG A 10 -21.13 -55.05 19.81
C ARG A 10 -20.37 -54.67 18.54
N VAL A 11 -20.28 -55.58 17.57
CA VAL A 11 -19.66 -55.31 16.27
C VAL A 11 -20.51 -54.32 15.48
N ALA A 12 -21.83 -54.45 15.48
CA ALA A 12 -22.73 -53.50 14.83
C ALA A 12 -22.62 -52.09 15.45
N GLU A 13 -22.64 -51.99 16.79
CA GLU A 13 -22.45 -50.72 17.52
C GLU A 13 -21.09 -50.08 17.21
N SER A 14 -20.00 -50.86 17.22
CA SER A 14 -18.65 -50.37 16.91
C SER A 14 -18.52 -49.91 15.46
N THR A 15 -19.12 -50.63 14.51
CA THR A 15 -19.10 -50.24 13.09
C THR A 15 -19.89 -48.96 12.86
N ALA A 16 -21.02 -48.79 13.54
CA ALA A 16 -21.81 -47.56 13.49
C ALA A 16 -21.07 -46.36 14.12
N GLU A 17 -20.37 -46.56 15.25
CA GLU A 17 -19.56 -45.51 15.88
C GLU A 17 -18.39 -45.08 14.99
N VAL A 18 -17.70 -46.04 14.36
CA VAL A 18 -16.60 -45.74 13.42
C VAL A 18 -17.11 -45.02 12.17
N ALA A 19 -18.25 -45.45 11.61
CA ALA A 19 -18.88 -44.80 10.47
C ALA A 19 -19.34 -43.36 10.79
N LEU A 20 -19.92 -43.13 11.97
CA LEU A 20 -20.30 -41.80 12.45
C LEU A 20 -19.07 -40.89 12.62
N ARG A 21 -18.00 -41.39 13.21
CA ARG A 21 -16.72 -40.65 13.37
C ARG A 21 -16.08 -40.30 12.03
N THR A 22 -16.08 -41.23 11.08
CA THR A 22 -15.51 -40.98 9.74
C THR A 22 -16.37 -40.03 8.91
N ALA A 23 -17.70 -40.11 9.01
CA ALA A 23 -18.61 -39.17 8.36
C ALA A 23 -18.44 -37.73 8.89
N ASP A 24 -18.28 -37.57 10.21
CA ASP A 24 -18.01 -36.26 10.82
C ASP A 24 -16.65 -35.69 10.35
N THR A 25 -15.62 -36.53 10.29
CA THR A 25 -14.29 -36.13 9.79
C THR A 25 -14.31 -35.75 8.31
N GLN A 26 -15.08 -36.47 7.47
CA GLN A 26 -15.26 -36.15 6.05
C GLN A 26 -16.03 -34.83 5.85
N GLY A 27 -17.06 -34.58 6.67
CA GLY A 27 -17.80 -33.32 6.67
C GLY A 27 -16.91 -32.12 6.98
N ILE A 28 -16.07 -32.22 8.02
CA ILE A 28 -15.09 -31.19 8.35
C ILE A 28 -14.09 -30.97 7.21
N GLY A 29 -13.63 -32.05 6.55
CA GLY A 29 -12.71 -31.95 5.40
C GLY A 29 -13.29 -31.14 4.24
N GLN A 30 -14.55 -31.40 3.85
CA GLN A 30 -15.21 -30.67 2.77
C GLN A 30 -15.39 -29.17 3.09
N LEU A 31 -15.64 -28.84 4.35
CA LEU A 31 -15.74 -27.44 4.80
C LEU A 31 -14.40 -26.71 4.75
N VAL A 32 -13.32 -27.38 5.15
CA VAL A 32 -11.96 -26.82 5.07
C VAL A 32 -11.55 -26.57 3.61
N ASP A 33 -11.82 -27.52 2.71
CA ASP A 33 -11.53 -27.36 1.28
C ASP A 33 -12.32 -26.20 0.66
N GLY A 34 -13.62 -26.08 0.99
CA GLY A 34 -14.47 -24.97 0.55
C GLY A 34 -14.02 -23.60 1.08
N ALA A 35 -13.47 -23.55 2.30
CA ALA A 35 -12.95 -22.32 2.91
C ALA A 35 -11.53 -21.95 2.44
N LEU A 36 -10.77 -22.89 1.86
CA LEU A 36 -9.37 -22.68 1.52
C LEU A 36 -9.18 -21.57 0.46
N ALA A 37 -10.03 -21.55 -0.56
CA ALA A 37 -9.97 -20.58 -1.65
C ALA A 37 -10.12 -19.11 -1.18
N PRO A 38 -11.16 -18.74 -0.41
CA PRO A 38 -11.26 -17.38 0.14
C PRO A 38 -10.16 -17.06 1.16
N VAL A 39 -9.67 -18.02 1.95
CA VAL A 39 -8.55 -17.77 2.89
C VAL A 39 -7.26 -17.42 2.14
N PHE A 40 -6.96 -18.07 1.01
CA PHE A 40 -5.79 -17.76 0.19
C PHE A 40 -5.77 -16.30 -0.27
N LEU A 41 -6.94 -15.75 -0.59
CA LEU A 41 -7.10 -14.35 -0.96
C LEU A 41 -6.73 -13.40 0.20
N ILE A 42 -7.04 -13.74 1.46
CA ILE A 42 -6.64 -12.92 2.62
C ILE A 42 -5.12 -12.77 2.67
N ALA A 43 -4.37 -13.85 2.42
CA ALA A 43 -2.91 -13.80 2.36
C ALA A 43 -2.43 -12.85 1.24
N GLY A 44 -3.07 -12.92 0.06
CA GLY A 44 -2.82 -11.97 -1.04
C GLY A 44 -3.10 -10.52 -0.65
N ILE A 45 -4.18 -10.25 0.08
CA ILE A 45 -4.49 -8.92 0.62
C ILE A 45 -3.42 -8.47 1.60
N GLY A 46 -2.96 -9.34 2.49
CA GLY A 46 -1.88 -9.04 3.44
C GLY A 46 -0.60 -8.60 2.73
N ALA A 47 -0.21 -9.29 1.65
CA ALA A 47 0.91 -8.90 0.82
C ALA A 47 0.70 -7.51 0.18
N LEU A 48 -0.49 -7.23 -0.36
CA LEU A 48 -0.83 -5.91 -0.92
C LEU A 48 -0.79 -4.81 0.15
N LEU A 49 -1.30 -5.07 1.35
CA LEU A 49 -1.27 -4.12 2.47
C LEU A 49 0.16 -3.79 2.90
N ASN A 50 1.07 -4.77 2.91
CA ASN A 50 2.49 -4.52 3.18
C ASN A 50 3.10 -3.59 2.13
N VAL A 51 2.81 -3.79 0.85
CA VAL A 51 3.28 -2.91 -0.23
C VAL A 51 2.74 -1.48 -0.05
N LEU A 52 1.43 -1.34 0.20
CA LEU A 52 0.78 -0.05 0.40
C LEU A 52 1.31 0.70 1.63
N THR A 53 1.49 -0.01 2.74
CA THR A 53 1.97 0.55 4.01
C THR A 53 3.43 0.98 3.93
N SER A 54 4.29 0.13 3.37
CA SER A 54 5.70 0.46 3.07
C SER A 54 5.81 1.73 2.23
N ARG A 55 4.89 1.87 1.28
CA ARG A 55 4.86 2.98 0.35
C ARG A 55 4.33 4.27 1.00
N LEU A 56 3.27 4.19 1.80
CA LEU A 56 2.78 5.30 2.61
C LEU A 56 3.88 5.81 3.55
N ALA A 57 4.60 4.90 4.22
CA ALA A 57 5.70 5.23 5.11
C ALA A 57 6.79 6.06 4.41
N ARG A 58 7.12 5.76 3.15
CA ARG A 58 8.06 6.56 2.36
C ARG A 58 7.54 7.97 2.07
N VAL A 59 6.26 8.12 1.70
CA VAL A 59 5.64 9.43 1.42
C VAL A 59 5.57 10.28 2.68
N VAL A 60 5.13 9.69 3.80
CA VAL A 60 5.07 10.37 5.11
C VAL A 60 6.47 10.73 5.60
N SER A 61 7.46 9.86 5.42
CA SER A 61 8.84 10.19 5.79
C SER A 61 9.38 11.37 4.99
N ARG A 62 9.11 11.43 3.68
CA ARG A 62 9.45 12.58 2.85
C ARG A 62 8.78 13.88 3.35
N ALA A 63 7.52 13.83 3.75
CA ALA A 63 6.81 14.98 4.31
C ALA A 63 7.47 15.47 5.62
N ARG A 64 7.79 14.54 6.53
CA ARG A 64 8.48 14.86 7.80
C ARG A 64 9.88 15.44 7.58
N ASP A 65 10.62 14.94 6.60
CA ASP A 65 11.95 15.46 6.28
C ASP A 65 11.87 16.88 5.73
N LEU A 66 10.85 17.17 4.91
CA LEU A 66 10.60 18.50 4.38
C LEU A 66 10.26 19.50 5.50
N GLU A 67 9.43 19.09 6.45
CA GLU A 67 9.06 19.88 7.63
C GLU A 67 10.29 20.22 8.50
N LYS A 68 11.14 19.23 8.79
CA LYS A 68 12.36 19.43 9.59
C LYS A 68 13.36 20.40 8.94
N GLN A 69 13.47 20.35 7.61
CA GLN A 69 14.41 21.19 6.87
C GLN A 69 13.83 22.59 6.60
N PHE A 70 12.52 22.78 6.73
CA PHE A 70 11.83 23.98 6.26
C PHE A 70 12.41 25.29 6.84
N ALA A 71 12.78 25.29 8.12
CA ALA A 71 13.33 26.46 8.80
C ALA A 71 14.74 26.86 8.31
N SER A 72 15.51 25.91 7.75
CA SER A 72 16.86 26.16 7.24
C SER A 72 16.92 26.41 5.73
N LEU A 73 15.78 26.37 5.03
CA LEU A 73 15.70 26.66 3.60
C LEU A 73 15.74 28.18 3.32
N ASN A 74 16.50 28.54 2.28
CA ASN A 74 16.43 29.86 1.64
C ASN A 74 15.08 30.06 0.92
N ASP A 75 14.76 31.31 0.57
CA ASP A 75 13.42 31.66 0.06
C ASP A 75 13.02 30.88 -1.20
N ASP A 76 13.94 30.71 -2.14
CA ASP A 76 13.71 29.91 -3.36
C ASP A 76 13.43 28.43 -3.05
N ALA A 77 14.20 27.81 -2.14
CA ALA A 77 13.98 26.41 -1.78
C ALA A 77 12.72 26.23 -0.94
N ARG A 78 12.35 27.23 -0.12
CA ARG A 78 11.12 27.25 0.67
C ARG A 78 9.88 27.29 -0.23
N GLN A 79 9.90 28.13 -1.27
CA GLN A 79 8.80 28.20 -2.23
C GLN A 79 8.62 26.88 -2.99
N ARG A 80 9.73 26.21 -3.38
CA ARG A 80 9.69 24.87 -3.98
C ARG A 80 9.17 23.81 -3.02
N ALA A 81 9.53 23.88 -1.74
CA ALA A 81 9.03 22.97 -0.70
C ALA A 81 7.51 23.11 -0.52
N LEU A 82 7.00 24.35 -0.44
CA LEU A 82 5.57 24.61 -0.36
C LEU A 82 4.80 24.09 -1.58
N ALA A 83 5.39 24.16 -2.78
CA ALA A 83 4.79 23.60 -3.99
C ALA A 83 4.77 22.05 -4.01
N GLU A 84 5.61 21.37 -3.21
CA GLU A 84 5.63 19.89 -3.10
C GLU A 84 4.53 19.37 -2.16
N LEU A 85 4.07 20.16 -1.18
CA LEU A 85 3.10 19.74 -0.15
C LEU A 85 1.76 19.22 -0.72
N PRO A 86 1.09 19.88 -1.67
CA PRO A 86 -0.18 19.38 -2.21
C PRO A 86 -0.02 18.05 -2.95
N LEU A 87 1.15 17.80 -3.54
CA LEU A 87 1.44 16.52 -4.20
C LEU A 87 1.64 15.40 -3.18
N LEU A 88 2.32 15.69 -2.05
CA LEU A 88 2.48 14.72 -0.96
C LEU A 88 1.12 14.37 -0.34
N ASP A 89 0.29 15.37 -0.06
CA ASP A 89 -1.04 15.17 0.53
C ASP A 89 -1.94 14.32 -0.39
N LYS A 90 -1.99 14.64 -1.68
CA LYS A 90 -2.74 13.85 -2.67
C LYS A 90 -2.29 12.38 -2.73
N ARG A 91 -0.99 12.12 -2.58
CA ARG A 91 -0.43 10.75 -2.58
C ARG A 91 -0.79 9.99 -1.29
N ILE A 92 -0.78 10.68 -0.15
CA ILE A 92 -1.23 10.13 1.13
C ILE A 92 -2.70 9.72 1.02
N ALA A 93 -3.57 10.63 0.55
CA ALA A 93 -5.00 10.38 0.39
C ALA A 93 -5.28 9.17 -0.50
N LEU A 94 -4.66 9.08 -1.69
CA LEU A 94 -4.84 7.95 -2.61
C LEU A 94 -4.35 6.62 -2.01
N THR A 95 -3.20 6.63 -1.32
CA THR A 95 -2.67 5.41 -0.69
C THR A 95 -3.58 4.97 0.45
N HIS A 96 -4.10 5.90 1.23
CA HIS A 96 -5.01 5.61 2.33
C HIS A 96 -6.35 5.05 1.83
N SER A 97 -6.91 5.59 0.75
CA SER A 97 -8.10 5.02 0.10
C SER A 97 -7.87 3.59 -0.40
N ALA A 98 -6.70 3.30 -0.97
CA ALA A 98 -6.35 1.94 -1.38
C ALA A 98 -6.28 0.97 -0.18
N ILE A 99 -5.65 1.39 0.92
CA ILE A 99 -5.56 0.61 2.16
C ILE A 99 -6.96 0.33 2.71
N TYR A 100 -7.82 1.35 2.78
CA TYR A 100 -9.19 1.20 3.28
C TYR A 100 -9.98 0.17 2.49
N CYS A 101 -9.92 0.22 1.15
CA CYS A 101 -10.58 -0.77 0.29
C CYS A 101 -10.02 -2.18 0.49
N CYS A 102 -8.70 -2.34 0.61
CA CYS A 102 -8.08 -3.64 0.89
C CYS A 102 -8.50 -4.21 2.25
N VAL A 103 -8.50 -3.40 3.31
CA VAL A 103 -8.95 -3.83 4.66
C VAL A 103 -10.44 -4.19 4.64
N ALA A 104 -11.29 -3.37 4.02
CA ALA A 104 -12.71 -3.66 3.88
C ALA A 104 -12.96 -4.98 3.11
N SER A 105 -12.18 -5.25 2.06
CA SER A 105 -12.23 -6.53 1.36
C SER A 105 -11.80 -7.69 2.26
N ALA A 106 -10.73 -7.55 3.04
CA ALA A 106 -10.27 -8.62 3.94
C ALA A 106 -11.34 -8.95 4.99
N LEU A 107 -12.01 -7.93 5.54
CA LEU A 107 -13.12 -8.11 6.47
C LEU A 107 -14.31 -8.83 5.82
N ALA A 108 -14.67 -8.46 4.59
CA ALA A 108 -15.75 -9.13 3.85
C ALA A 108 -15.41 -10.62 3.59
N ILE A 109 -14.16 -10.94 3.25
CA ILE A 109 -13.72 -12.33 3.06
C ILE A 109 -13.66 -13.10 4.37
N ALA A 110 -13.20 -12.48 5.45
CA ALA A 110 -13.24 -13.10 6.78
C ALA A 110 -14.69 -13.44 7.18
N LEU A 111 -15.65 -12.57 6.85
CA LEU A 111 -17.07 -12.84 7.06
C LEU A 111 -17.58 -13.98 6.15
N VAL A 112 -17.17 -14.03 4.87
CA VAL A 112 -17.48 -15.17 3.98
C VAL A 112 -17.02 -16.49 4.59
N VAL A 113 -15.78 -16.56 5.08
CA VAL A 113 -15.24 -17.77 5.71
C VAL A 113 -16.05 -18.14 6.96
N ALA A 114 -16.34 -17.18 7.84
CA ALA A 114 -17.17 -17.43 9.02
C ALA A 114 -18.58 -17.95 8.64
N LEU A 115 -19.21 -17.37 7.62
CA LEU A 115 -20.53 -17.78 7.14
C LEU A 115 -20.52 -19.17 6.49
N LEU A 116 -19.45 -19.55 5.79
CA LEU A 116 -19.32 -20.92 5.25
C LEU A 116 -19.32 -21.97 6.38
N PHE A 117 -18.60 -21.70 7.47
CA PHE A 117 -18.63 -22.58 8.64
C PHE A 117 -19.99 -22.57 9.33
N VAL A 118 -20.62 -21.41 9.53
CA VAL A 118 -21.96 -21.33 10.14
C VAL A 118 -23.01 -22.07 9.29
N GLY A 119 -22.95 -21.91 7.97
CA GLY A 119 -23.85 -22.57 7.03
C GLY A 119 -23.73 -24.08 6.99
N ALA A 120 -22.65 -24.64 7.52
CA ALA A 120 -22.48 -26.08 7.67
C ALA A 120 -23.31 -26.67 8.82
N PHE A 121 -23.62 -25.86 9.84
CA PHE A 121 -24.31 -26.30 11.06
C PHE A 121 -25.76 -25.79 11.13
N VAL A 122 -26.12 -24.79 10.33
CA VAL A 122 -27.45 -24.15 10.37
C VAL A 122 -28.02 -24.00 8.96
N GLU A 123 -29.18 -24.58 8.72
CA GLU A 123 -29.95 -24.38 7.48
C GLU A 123 -30.71 -23.05 7.52
N ILE A 124 -30.08 -22.00 6.98
CA ILE A 124 -30.70 -20.68 6.85
C ILE A 124 -31.10 -20.48 5.37
N PRO A 125 -32.39 -20.26 5.06
CA PRO A 125 -32.82 -19.90 3.72
C PRO A 125 -32.06 -18.64 3.25
N LEU A 126 -31.54 -18.64 2.01
CA LEU A 126 -30.80 -17.54 1.38
C LEU A 126 -29.33 -17.33 1.84
N LEU A 127 -28.80 -18.12 2.78
CA LEU A 127 -27.41 -17.95 3.25
C LEU A 127 -26.39 -18.01 2.12
N GLY A 128 -26.55 -18.95 1.18
CA GLY A 128 -25.67 -19.06 0.01
C GLY A 128 -25.67 -17.80 -0.87
N THR A 129 -26.80 -17.11 -0.99
CA THR A 129 -26.89 -15.85 -1.75
C THR A 129 -26.13 -14.73 -1.04
N LEU A 130 -26.22 -14.66 0.28
CA LEU A 130 -25.47 -13.69 1.09
C LEU A 130 -23.96 -13.92 1.00
N ILE A 131 -23.51 -15.18 1.09
CA ILE A 131 -22.10 -15.56 0.95
C ILE A 131 -21.57 -15.14 -0.43
N ALA A 132 -22.32 -15.45 -1.50
CA ALA A 132 -21.95 -15.06 -2.86
C ALA A 132 -21.88 -13.52 -3.02
N ALA A 133 -22.84 -12.79 -2.47
CA ALA A 133 -22.87 -11.33 -2.53
C ALA A 133 -21.69 -10.68 -1.79
N LEU A 134 -21.36 -11.17 -0.59
CA LEU A 134 -20.19 -10.72 0.18
C LEU A 134 -18.88 -11.00 -0.55
N PHE A 135 -18.76 -12.17 -1.19
CA PHE A 135 -17.58 -12.53 -1.95
C PHE A 135 -17.39 -11.60 -3.16
N VAL A 136 -18.45 -11.32 -3.92
CA VAL A 136 -18.42 -10.37 -5.03
C VAL A 136 -18.09 -8.95 -4.53
N LEU A 137 -18.69 -8.52 -3.42
CA LEU A 137 -18.37 -7.22 -2.81
C LEU A 137 -16.89 -7.11 -2.44
N ALA A 138 -16.31 -8.16 -1.86
CA ALA A 138 -14.88 -8.21 -1.55
C ALA A 138 -14.01 -8.07 -2.82
N MET A 139 -14.34 -8.80 -3.89
CA MET A 139 -13.66 -8.66 -5.19
C MET A 139 -13.73 -7.24 -5.73
N LEU A 140 -14.90 -6.59 -5.66
CA LEU A 140 -15.05 -5.21 -6.12
C LEU A 140 -14.21 -4.24 -5.27
N LEU A 141 -14.17 -4.43 -3.95
CA LEU A 141 -13.34 -3.62 -3.05
C LEU A 141 -11.85 -3.78 -3.37
N ILE A 142 -11.37 -5.00 -3.64
CA ILE A 142 -10.00 -5.24 -4.11
C ILE A 142 -9.71 -4.47 -5.39
N VAL A 143 -10.60 -4.58 -6.38
CA VAL A 143 -10.42 -3.92 -7.68
C VAL A 143 -10.35 -2.41 -7.50
N VAL A 144 -11.23 -1.83 -6.70
CA VAL A 144 -11.21 -0.39 -6.38
C VAL A 144 -9.90 0.00 -5.68
N GLY A 145 -9.44 -0.80 -4.71
CA GLY A 145 -8.16 -0.59 -4.02
C GLY A 145 -6.97 -0.61 -4.98
N LEU A 146 -6.93 -1.57 -5.91
CA LEU A 146 -5.93 -1.66 -6.97
C LEU A 146 -5.98 -0.44 -7.91
N VAL A 147 -7.16 0.07 -8.25
CA VAL A 147 -7.31 1.27 -9.07
C VAL A 147 -6.75 2.50 -8.34
N TYR A 148 -7.01 2.65 -7.04
CA TYR A 148 -6.40 3.72 -6.24
C TYR A 148 -4.87 3.59 -6.20
N PHE A 149 -4.36 2.39 -5.99
CA PHE A 149 -2.93 2.11 -5.99
C PHE A 149 -2.27 2.40 -7.36
N LEU A 150 -2.95 2.04 -8.46
CA LEU A 150 -2.48 2.32 -9.82
C LEU A 150 -2.44 3.82 -10.11
N ARG A 151 -3.51 4.55 -9.73
CA ARG A 151 -3.59 6.00 -9.88
C ARG A 151 -2.47 6.69 -9.12
N GLU A 152 -2.23 6.26 -7.89
CA GLU A 152 -1.12 6.77 -7.11
C GLU A 152 0.19 6.49 -7.86
N THR A 153 0.47 5.24 -8.23
CA THR A 153 1.78 4.83 -8.77
C THR A 153 2.14 5.65 -10.01
N ARG A 154 1.16 6.00 -10.84
CA ARG A 154 1.35 6.91 -11.99
C ARG A 154 1.78 8.32 -11.57
N ILE A 155 1.18 8.88 -10.51
CA ILE A 155 1.57 10.19 -9.96
C ILE A 155 3.00 10.13 -9.42
N SER A 156 3.34 9.06 -8.70
CA SER A 156 4.68 8.87 -8.15
C SER A 156 5.75 8.85 -9.25
N ILE A 157 5.53 8.11 -10.34
CA ILE A 157 6.47 8.04 -11.46
C ILE A 157 6.62 9.40 -12.15
N ARG A 158 5.51 10.12 -12.36
CA ARG A 158 5.54 11.44 -12.99
C ARG A 158 6.31 12.47 -12.16
N SER A 159 6.15 12.45 -10.83
CA SER A 159 6.90 13.36 -9.94
C SER A 159 8.42 13.16 -9.99
N LEU A 160 8.88 11.92 -10.19
CA LEU A 160 10.31 11.62 -10.31
C LEU A 160 10.89 12.10 -11.64
N ARG A 161 10.13 11.96 -12.74
CA ARG A 161 10.56 12.38 -14.08
C ARG A 161 10.72 13.90 -14.18
N VAL A 162 9.72 14.66 -13.74
CA VAL A 162 9.74 16.15 -13.78
C VAL A 162 10.92 16.69 -12.96
N ARG A 163 11.23 16.08 -11.82
CA ARG A 163 12.35 16.54 -10.99
C ARG A 163 13.71 16.26 -11.61
N ARG A 164 13.84 15.21 -12.43
CA ARG A 164 15.06 14.90 -13.19
C ARG A 164 15.31 15.92 -14.30
N GLU A 165 14.27 16.28 -15.05
CA GLU A 165 14.33 17.27 -16.13
C GLU A 165 14.82 18.64 -15.61
N LEU A 166 14.29 19.11 -14.48
CA LEU A 166 14.74 20.36 -13.84
C LEU A 166 16.22 20.35 -13.40
N MET A 167 16.74 19.18 -12.99
CA MET A 167 18.15 19.04 -12.61
C MET A 167 19.08 18.94 -13.84
N GLU A 168 18.63 18.34 -14.94
CA GLU A 168 19.35 18.27 -16.21
C GLU A 168 19.43 19.66 -16.88
N ASP A 169 18.36 20.46 -16.85
CA ASP A 169 18.36 21.85 -17.34
C ASP A 169 19.31 22.75 -16.52
N SER A 170 19.32 22.62 -15.20
CA SER A 170 20.24 23.37 -14.32
C SER A 170 21.72 23.00 -14.49
N ARG A 171 22.00 21.77 -14.97
CA ARG A 171 23.36 21.27 -15.24
C ARG A 171 23.84 21.53 -16.66
N SER A 172 22.99 22.05 -17.55
CA SER A 172 23.37 22.27 -18.95
C SER A 172 24.54 23.26 -19.04
N PRO A 173 25.69 22.87 -19.64
CA PRO A 173 26.92 23.66 -19.66
C PRO A 173 26.78 25.00 -20.38
N ALA A 174 25.70 25.21 -21.16
CA ALA A 174 25.37 26.49 -21.77
C ALA A 174 25.11 27.62 -20.74
N LEU A 175 24.50 27.33 -19.59
CA LEU A 175 24.29 28.30 -18.50
C LEU A 175 25.60 28.60 -17.75
N SER A 176 26.47 27.58 -17.59
CA SER A 176 27.79 27.74 -16.98
C SER A 176 28.76 28.53 -17.87
N ALA A 177 28.73 28.28 -19.19
CA ALA A 177 29.55 29.00 -20.17
C ALA A 177 29.11 30.47 -20.35
N ALA A 178 27.81 30.77 -20.23
CA ALA A 178 27.29 32.15 -20.30
C ALA A 178 27.57 32.98 -19.03
N ALA A 179 27.79 32.35 -17.87
CA ALA A 179 28.11 33.03 -16.62
C ALA A 179 29.58 33.48 -16.50
N GLY A 180 30.50 32.76 -17.16
CA GLY A 180 31.96 33.04 -17.12
C GLY A 180 32.37 34.44 -17.62
N PRO A 181 31.86 34.93 -18.77
CA PRO A 181 32.20 36.26 -19.27
C PRO A 181 31.67 37.39 -18.38
N ARG A 182 30.45 37.25 -17.85
CA ARG A 182 29.80 38.30 -17.05
C ARG A 182 30.43 38.50 -15.68
N LEU A 183 30.92 37.43 -15.05
CA LEU A 183 31.67 37.52 -13.79
C LEU A 183 33.09 38.11 -14.00
N ARG A 184 33.70 37.86 -15.17
CA ARG A 184 34.98 38.49 -15.55
C ARG A 184 34.86 39.99 -15.80
N GLU A 185 33.79 40.44 -16.46
CA GLU A 185 33.53 41.88 -16.68
C GLU A 185 33.17 42.62 -15.38
N ALA A 186 32.47 41.97 -14.45
CA ALA A 186 32.16 42.54 -13.15
C ALA A 186 33.40 42.70 -12.25
N GLY A 187 34.30 41.71 -12.24
CA GLY A 187 35.58 41.78 -11.51
C GLY A 187 36.59 42.76 -12.12
N ALA A 188 36.52 43.00 -13.44
CA ALA A 188 37.37 43.99 -14.11
C ALA A 188 36.94 45.44 -13.86
N ARG A 189 35.67 45.70 -13.52
CA ARG A 189 35.19 47.06 -13.19
C ARG A 189 35.50 47.51 -11.76
N THR A 190 35.83 46.60 -10.87
CA THR A 190 36.19 46.92 -9.47
C THR A 190 37.70 47.11 -9.26
N LEU A 191 38.53 46.76 -10.24
CA LEU A 191 39.96 47.07 -10.25
C LEU A 191 40.19 48.34 -11.09
N GLY A 192 39.75 49.49 -10.56
CA GLY A 192 40.16 50.78 -11.10
C GLY A 192 41.68 50.93 -10.98
N PRO A 193 42.35 51.67 -11.89
CA PRO A 193 43.78 51.90 -11.79
C PRO A 193 44.04 52.77 -10.55
N ASP A 194 44.59 52.16 -9.50
CA ASP A 194 45.20 52.91 -8.40
C ASP A 194 46.49 53.52 -8.95
N THR A 195 46.33 54.70 -9.56
CA THR A 195 47.40 55.49 -10.12
C THR A 195 48.26 56.02 -8.98
N GLY A 196 49.54 55.60 -8.99
CA GLY A 196 50.73 56.38 -8.65
C GLY A 196 50.65 57.28 -7.41
N ALA A 197 51.36 56.92 -6.34
CA ALA A 197 52.75 57.33 -6.15
C ALA A 197 52.95 58.84 -5.89
N SER A 198 53.54 59.12 -4.72
CA SER A 198 54.62 60.08 -4.53
C SER A 198 54.35 61.54 -4.89
N ASP A 199 54.16 62.41 -3.87
CA ASP A 199 55.04 63.58 -3.71
C ASP A 199 54.83 64.34 -2.38
N ARG A 200 55.97 64.77 -1.80
CA ARG A 200 56.21 65.98 -0.98
C ARG A 200 55.57 66.13 0.41
N ALA A 201 56.44 66.07 1.42
CA ALA A 201 56.97 67.22 2.18
C ALA A 201 57.21 66.86 3.65
#